data_AF-A0A6N7X6E7-F1
#
_entry.id   AF-A0A6N7X6E7-F1
#
_cell.length_a   1.000
_cell.length_b   1.000
_cell.length_c   1.000
_cell.angle_alpha   90.00
_cell.angle_beta   90.00
_cell.angle_gamma   90.00
#
_symmetry.space_group_name_H-M   'P 1'
#
loop_
_entity.id
_entity.type
_entity.pdbx_description
1 polymer ?
#
loop_
_entity_poly.entity_id
_entity_poly.type
_entity_poly.pdbx_seq_one_letter_code
_entity_poly.pdbx_strand_id
1 'polypeptide(L)'
;MYEKTGVILMGIGIYAINTTDVNLAMVQKQVTNLTMSVEHVMQLHGFFFDPESRRMSFDVVVSFDSPDRMETMKQVRRKVLQWMPDLKLRIRMDADLSD
;
A
#
# COMPACT_ATOMS: atom_id res chain seq x y z
N MET A 1 0.00 -10.47 25.46
CA MET A 1 1.02 -10.47 24.39
C MET A 1 0.29 -10.36 23.07
N TYR A 2 0.34 -9.21 22.41
CA TYR A 2 -0.27 -8.99 21.10
C TYR A 2 0.81 -8.58 20.11
N GLU A 3 1.71 -9.52 19.80
CA GLU A 3 2.55 -9.42 18.61
C GLU A 3 1.82 -10.11 17.46
N LYS A 4 0.80 -9.44 16.92
CA LYS A 4 0.20 -9.82 15.64
C LYS A 4 0.69 -8.85 14.59
N THR A 5 1.97 -8.98 14.21
CA THR A 5 2.48 -8.44 12.96
C THR A 5 1.80 -9.20 11.82
N GLY A 6 0.57 -8.81 11.48
CA GLY A 6 -0.15 -9.28 10.30
C GLY A 6 0.47 -8.69 9.03
N VAL A 7 1.77 -8.91 8.83
CA VAL A 7 2.46 -8.54 7.59
C VAL A 7 2.32 -9.72 6.65
N ILE A 8 1.29 -9.72 5.80
CA ILE A 8 1.30 -10.61 4.64
C ILE A 8 2.14 -9.93 3.56
N LEU A 9 3.45 -10.21 3.65
CA LEU A 9 4.47 -9.93 2.66
C LEU A 9 4.34 -10.97 1.54
N MET A 10 3.78 -10.63 0.37
CA MET A 10 4.26 -11.22 -0.89
C MET A 10 3.73 -10.52 -2.14
N GLY A 11 4.65 -10.17 -3.03
CA GLY A 11 4.42 -9.54 -4.32
C GLY A 11 5.63 -8.72 -4.74
N ILE A 12 6.83 -9.32 -4.73
CA ILE A 12 8.05 -8.69 -5.23
C ILE A 12 7.98 -8.73 -6.76
N GLY A 13 7.53 -7.63 -7.36
CA GLY A 13 7.82 -7.33 -8.76
C GLY A 13 9.28 -6.92 -8.87
N ILE A 14 10.14 -7.81 -9.37
CA ILE A 14 11.58 -7.61 -9.55
C ILE A 14 11.86 -6.54 -10.63
N TYR A 15 13.05 -5.90 -10.52
CA TYR A 15 13.81 -5.00 -11.43
C TYR A 15 13.70 -3.50 -11.07
N ALA A 16 14.77 -2.74 -10.80
CA ALA A 16 16.12 -2.74 -11.38
C ALA A 16 17.26 -2.59 -10.34
N ILE A 17 18.41 -3.15 -10.74
CA ILE A 17 19.63 -3.42 -9.99
C ILE A 17 20.44 -2.15 -9.68
N ASN A 18 21.15 -2.20 -8.56
CA ASN A 18 22.22 -1.32 -8.06
C ASN A 18 21.79 -0.02 -7.37
N THR A 19 22.01 0.04 -6.05
CA THR A 19 22.01 1.23 -5.17
C THR A 19 20.68 1.95 -4.91
N THR A 20 19.64 1.74 -5.71
CA THR A 20 18.28 2.31 -5.55
C THR A 20 17.41 1.56 -4.52
N ASP A 21 17.84 0.37 -4.11
CA ASP A 21 17.03 -0.60 -3.35
C ASP A 21 16.63 -0.10 -1.96
N VAL A 22 17.56 0.54 -1.23
CA VAL A 22 17.28 1.10 0.10
C VAL A 22 16.19 2.18 0.02
N ASN A 23 16.23 3.03 -1.01
CA ASN A 23 15.23 4.08 -1.19
C ASN A 23 13.86 3.49 -1.56
N LEU A 24 13.82 2.46 -2.42
CA LEU A 24 12.57 1.79 -2.80
C LEU A 24 11.96 1.03 -1.61
N ALA A 25 12.77 0.32 -0.83
CA ALA A 25 12.34 -0.35 0.39
C ALA A 25 11.82 0.65 1.44
N MET A 26 12.47 1.82 1.56
CA MET A 26 11.98 2.90 2.43
C MET A 26 10.65 3.48 1.94
N VAL A 27 10.49 3.70 0.63
CA VAL A 27 9.23 4.16 0.04
C VAL A 27 8.12 3.14 0.29
N GLN A 28 8.38 1.85 0.03
CA GLN A 28 7.42 0.79 0.30
C GLN A 28 7.04 0.74 1.78
N LYS A 29 8.01 0.76 2.70
CA LYS A 29 7.76 0.77 4.14
C LYS A 29 6.92 1.97 4.55
N GLN A 30 7.22 3.15 4.01
CA GLN A 30 6.47 4.37 4.31
C GLN A 30 5.03 4.29 3.80
N VAL A 31 4.82 3.83 2.57
CA VAL A 31 3.48 3.65 1.99
C VAL A 31 2.68 2.60 2.77
N THR A 32 3.31 1.49 3.16
CA THR A 32 2.70 0.49 4.04
C THR A 32 2.28 1.12 5.37
N ASN A 33 3.16 1.86 6.05
CA ASN A 33 2.82 2.52 7.31
C ASN A 33 1.67 3.51 7.17
N LEU A 34 1.68 4.33 6.11
CA LEU A 34 0.61 5.29 5.84
C LEU A 34 -0.73 4.58 5.57
N THR A 35 -0.70 3.50 4.80
CA THR A 35 -1.90 2.72 4.42
C THR A 35 -2.47 1.98 5.62
N MET A 36 -1.62 1.28 6.38
CA MET A 36 -1.99 0.55 7.59
C MET A 36 -2.42 1.47 8.75
N SER A 37 -2.15 2.78 8.67
CA SER A 37 -2.65 3.77 9.63
C SER A 37 -4.11 4.19 9.41
N VAL A 38 -4.74 3.71 8.34
CA VAL A 38 -6.16 3.96 8.06
C VAL A 38 -6.99 2.84 8.69
N GLU A 39 -8.03 3.21 9.42
CA GLU A 39 -8.93 2.25 10.06
C GLU A 39 -9.56 1.31 9.02
N HIS A 40 -9.75 0.05 9.42
CA HIS A 40 -10.26 -1.03 8.59
C HIS A 40 -9.37 -1.47 7.42
N VAL A 41 -8.19 -0.89 7.21
CA VAL A 41 -7.19 -1.48 6.30
C VAL A 41 -6.55 -2.68 6.98
N MET A 42 -6.55 -3.83 6.29
CA MET A 42 -6.00 -5.08 6.82
C MET A 42 -4.64 -5.39 6.24
N GLN A 43 -4.46 -5.21 4.93
CA GLN A 43 -3.25 -5.62 4.22
C GLN A 43 -2.97 -4.70 3.02
N LEU A 44 -1.70 -4.69 2.60
CA LEU A 44 -1.24 -4.11 1.35
C LEU A 44 -0.37 -5.14 0.63
N HIS A 45 -0.67 -5.40 -0.63
CA HIS A 45 0.13 -6.27 -1.50
C HIS A 45 0.21 -5.70 -2.93
N GLY A 46 0.94 -6.38 -3.82
CA GLY A 46 1.09 -5.95 -5.22
C GLY A 46 1.78 -4.58 -5.37
N PHE A 47 2.67 -4.22 -4.45
CA PHE A 47 3.34 -2.92 -4.46
C PHE A 47 4.29 -2.80 -5.67
N PHE A 48 4.14 -1.70 -6.39
CA PHE A 48 4.99 -1.29 -7.50
C PHE A 48 5.21 0.22 -7.45
N PHE A 49 6.44 0.65 -7.64
CA PHE A 49 6.79 2.06 -7.76
C PHE A 49 7.85 2.26 -8.83
N ASP A 50 7.56 3.13 -9.79
CA ASP A 50 8.48 3.62 -10.80
C ASP A 50 8.83 5.09 -10.48
N PRO A 51 10.05 5.36 -10.01
CA PRO A 51 10.49 6.72 -9.69
C PRO A 51 10.67 7.60 -10.92
N GLU A 52 10.99 7.04 -12.10
CA GLU A 52 11.21 7.83 -13.32
C GLU A 52 9.89 8.41 -13.84
N SER A 53 8.85 7.58 -13.91
CA SER A 53 7.53 8.03 -14.37
C SER A 53 6.59 8.54 -13.26
N ARG A 54 7.07 8.50 -12.01
CA ARG A 54 6.33 8.81 -10.77
C ARG A 54 5.00 8.06 -10.68
N ARG A 55 5.01 6.77 -11.03
CA ARG A 55 3.83 5.89 -10.98
C ARG A 55 3.95 4.96 -9.80
N MET A 56 2.85 4.82 -9.05
CA MET A 56 2.77 3.86 -7.95
C MET A 56 1.46 3.11 -8.05
N SER A 57 1.53 1.81 -7.83
CA SER A 57 0.34 1.00 -7.65
C SER A 57 0.50 -0.02 -6.54
N PHE A 58 -0.59 -0.28 -5.85
CA PHE A 58 -0.69 -1.35 -4.87
C PHE A 58 -2.17 -1.70 -4.68
N ASP A 59 -2.40 -2.87 -4.13
CA ASP A 59 -3.71 -3.38 -3.80
C ASP A 59 -3.87 -3.36 -2.27
N VAL A 60 -5.08 -3.07 -1.79
CA VAL A 60 -5.40 -2.89 -0.37
C VAL A 60 -6.58 -3.78 0.00
N VAL A 61 -6.40 -4.60 1.03
CA VAL A 61 -7.49 -5.38 1.62
C VAL A 61 -8.16 -4.53 2.70
N VAL A 62 -9.47 -4.34 2.59
CA VAL A 62 -10.28 -3.60 3.55
C VAL A 62 -11.20 -4.57 4.28
N SER A 63 -11.27 -4.46 5.61
CA SER A 63 -12.13 -5.30 6.44
C SER A 63 -13.60 -5.21 6.03
N PHE A 64 -14.30 -6.33 6.15
CA PHE A 64 -15.75 -6.39 5.95
C PHE A 64 -16.50 -5.48 6.92
N ASP A 65 -15.94 -5.22 8.10
CA ASP A 65 -16.48 -4.34 9.15
C ASP A 65 -16.40 -2.85 8.80
N SER A 66 -15.69 -2.46 7.72
CA SER A 66 -15.67 -1.06 7.31
C SER A 66 -17.09 -0.61 6.91
N PRO A 67 -17.63 0.45 7.54
CA PRO A 67 -18.95 0.96 7.23
C PRO A 67 -19.01 1.56 5.80
N ASP A 68 -17.89 2.07 5.31
CA ASP A 68 -17.74 2.57 3.95
C ASP A 68 -16.32 2.28 3.44
N ARG A 69 -16.19 1.16 2.72
CA ARG A 69 -14.91 0.75 2.12
C ARG A 69 -14.40 1.75 1.09
N MET A 70 -15.28 2.46 0.39
CA MET A 70 -14.87 3.48 -0.57
C MET A 70 -14.25 4.68 0.13
N GLU A 71 -14.81 5.08 1.27
CA GLU A 71 -14.22 6.13 2.11
C GLU A 71 -12.88 5.69 2.70
N THR A 72 -12.76 4.44 3.18
CA THR A 72 -11.46 3.87 3.60
C THR A 72 -10.42 4.01 2.47
N MET A 73 -10.76 3.62 1.24
CA MET A 73 -9.87 3.72 0.09
C MET A 73 -9.50 5.17 -0.27
N LYS A 74 -10.45 6.11 -0.16
CA LYS A 74 -10.18 7.55 -0.34
C LYS A 74 -9.22 8.09 0.71
N GLN A 75 -9.35 7.66 1.96
CA GLN A 75 -8.44 8.07 3.03
C GLN A 75 -7.02 7.56 2.80
N VAL A 76 -6.86 6.30 2.36
CA VAL A 76 -5.56 5.76 1.95
C VAL A 76 -4.95 6.59 0.82
N ARG A 77 -5.73 6.82 -0.24
CA ARG A 77 -5.30 7.65 -1.38
C ARG A 77 -4.85 9.04 -0.93
N ARG A 78 -5.62 9.68 -0.06
CA ARG A 78 -5.33 11.02 0.48
C ARG A 78 -4.02 11.04 1.26
N LYS A 79 -3.79 10.09 2.17
CA LYS A 79 -2.54 10.02 2.95
C LYS A 79 -1.31 9.83 2.07
N VAL A 80 -1.38 8.95 1.07
CA VAL A 80 -0.25 8.70 0.16
C VAL A 80 0.02 9.92 -0.72
N LEU A 81 -1.02 10.58 -1.26
CA LEU A 81 -0.85 11.79 -2.06
C LEU A 81 -0.45 13.02 -1.23
N GLN A 82 -0.83 13.11 0.04
CA GLN A 82 -0.32 14.16 0.93
C GLN A 82 1.20 14.03 1.15
N TRP A 83 1.70 12.80 1.22
CA TRP A 83 3.13 12.54 1.33
C TRP A 83 3.87 12.70 0.00
N MET A 84 3.26 12.27 -1.11
CA MET A 84 3.82 12.39 -2.47
C MET A 84 2.78 12.96 -3.46
N PRO A 85 2.68 14.30 -3.59
CA PRO A 85 1.57 14.94 -4.30
C PRO A 85 1.54 14.72 -5.81
N ASP A 86 2.69 14.68 -6.48
CA ASP A 86 2.72 14.54 -7.95
C ASP A 86 2.71 13.07 -8.42
N LEU A 87 2.31 12.15 -7.55
CA LEU A 87 2.30 10.72 -7.83
C LEU A 87 1.09 10.33 -8.70
N LYS A 88 1.35 9.60 -9.79
CA LYS A 88 0.33 8.89 -10.56
C LYS A 88 -0.06 7.61 -9.82
N LEU A 89 -0.92 7.78 -8.82
CA LEU A 89 -1.31 6.72 -7.88
C LEU A 89 -2.52 5.93 -8.37
N ARG A 90 -2.36 4.61 -8.47
CA ARG A 90 -3.45 3.64 -8.72
C ARG A 90 -3.56 2.69 -7.53
N ILE A 91 -4.69 2.70 -6.83
CA ILE A 91 -4.96 1.77 -5.74
C ILE A 91 -6.14 0.90 -6.18
N ARG A 92 -6.04 -0.42 -6.00
CA ARG A 92 -7.21 -1.31 -6.12
C ARG A 92 -7.58 -1.83 -4.74
N MET A 93 -8.88 -1.94 -4.51
CA MET A 93 -9.38 -2.65 -3.34
C MET A 93 -9.35 -4.12 -3.70
N ASP A 94 -8.58 -4.91 -2.96
CA ASP A 94 -8.69 -6.35 -3.04
C ASP A 94 -9.79 -6.79 -2.06
N ALA A 95 -10.69 -7.61 -2.56
CA ALA A 95 -11.62 -8.34 -1.73
C ALA A 95 -11.01 -9.72 -1.62
N ASP A 96 -10.02 -9.88 -0.72
CA ASP A 96 -9.48 -11.20 -0.41
C ASP A 96 -10.62 -12.00 0.25
N LEU A 97 -11.43 -12.59 -0.62
CA LEU A 97 -12.47 -13.57 -0.34
C LEU A 97 -11.75 -14.91 -0.18
N SER A 98 -10.85 -15.00 0.79
CA SER A 98 -10.41 -16.30 1.28
C SER A 98 -11.49 -16.79 2.25
N ASP A 99 -12.44 -17.54 1.70
CA ASP A 99 -13.41 -18.40 2.40
C ASP A 99 -12.69 -19.50 3.21
#